data_AF-A0A661DLE2-F1
#
_entry.id   AF-A0A661DLE2-F1
#
_cell.length_a   1.000
_cell.length_b   1.000
_cell.length_c   1.000
_cell.angle_alpha   90.00
_cell.angle_beta   90.00
_cell.angle_gamma   90.00
#
_symmetry.space_group_name_H-M   'P 1'
#
loop_
_entity.id
_entity.type
_entity.pdbx_description
1 polymer ?
#
loop_
_entity_poly.entity_id
_entity_poly.type
_entity_poly.pdbx_seq_one_letter_code
_entity_poly.pdbx_strand_id
1 'polypeptide(L)'
;MANKEHQLWKDIKKRCYSKNNYSYKYYGGKGIEIYNEWKESFDSFVLYISSLDNYKGKGMSLDRIDNNKSYEPGNLRWVSKSDQCINRKKFKNNTSGHTGISYINRDKVFVARVQYKGKSKRIGGFKKIEDAIVARNKYIN
;
A
#
# COMPACT_ATOMS: atom_id res chain seq x y z
N MET A 1 -2.54 -18.63 -17.53
CA MET A 1 -2.75 -17.62 -16.46
C MET A 1 -1.46 -17.17 -15.76
N ALA A 2 -0.31 -17.81 -15.95
CA ALA A 2 0.98 -17.48 -15.30
C ALA A 2 1.68 -16.18 -15.72
N ASN A 3 1.16 -15.44 -16.71
CA ASN A 3 1.89 -14.31 -17.29
C ASN A 3 1.97 -13.12 -16.30
N LYS A 4 0.92 -12.87 -15.49
CA LYS A 4 0.91 -11.71 -14.58
C LYS A 4 1.83 -11.92 -13.38
N GLU A 5 1.82 -13.11 -12.79
CA GLU A 5 2.68 -13.48 -11.68
C GLU A 5 4.14 -13.51 -12.11
N HIS A 6 4.43 -14.02 -13.30
CA HIS A 6 5.77 -14.03 -13.85
C HIS A 6 6.31 -12.62 -14.12
N GLN A 7 5.46 -11.72 -14.64
CA GLN A 7 5.84 -10.32 -14.81
C GLN A 7 6.04 -9.62 -13.46
N LEU A 8 5.17 -9.87 -12.48
CA LEU A 8 5.34 -9.36 -11.11
C LEU A 8 6.67 -9.82 -10.51
N TRP A 9 7.01 -11.11 -10.63
CA TRP A 9 8.28 -11.66 -10.16
C TRP A 9 9.48 -11.00 -10.84
N LYS A 10 9.45 -10.86 -12.17
CA LYS A 10 10.47 -10.14 -12.94
C LYS A 10 10.61 -8.68 -12.50
N ASP A 11 9.50 -7.99 -12.24
CA ASP A 11 9.51 -6.61 -11.80
C ASP A 11 10.06 -6.45 -10.37
N ILE A 12 9.78 -7.39 -9.47
CA ILE A 12 10.41 -7.43 -8.13
C ILE A 12 11.93 -7.64 -8.28
N LYS A 13 12.37 -8.59 -9.11
CA LYS A 13 13.81 -8.83 -9.38
C LYS A 13 14.50 -7.60 -9.95
N LYS A 14 13.87 -6.90 -10.91
CA LYS A 14 14.40 -5.64 -11.44
C LYS A 14 14.52 -4.56 -10.35
N ARG A 15 13.52 -4.42 -9.48
CA ARG A 15 13.56 -3.45 -8.38
C ARG A 15 14.72 -3.74 -7.40
N CYS A 16 14.96 -5.00 -7.08
CA CYS A 16 15.96 -5.38 -6.08
C CYS A 16 17.39 -5.49 -6.65
N TYR A 17 17.56 -5.87 -7.92
CA TYR A 17 18.89 -6.26 -8.44
C TYR A 17 19.35 -5.49 -9.68
N SER A 18 18.46 -4.81 -10.40
CA SER A 18 18.84 -4.07 -11.61
C SER A 18 19.17 -2.62 -11.28
N LYS A 19 20.47 -2.28 -11.19
CA LYS A 19 20.96 -0.90 -10.95
C LYS A 19 20.43 0.13 -11.97
N ASN A 20 20.16 -0.30 -13.20
CA ASN A 20 19.60 0.55 -14.26
C ASN A 20 18.09 0.82 -14.10
N ASN A 21 17.41 0.15 -13.16
CA ASN A 21 16.00 0.39 -12.91
C ASN A 21 15.84 1.66 -12.07
N TYR A 22 14.97 2.59 -12.50
CA TYR A 22 14.70 3.83 -11.76
C TYR A 22 14.32 3.59 -10.29
N SER A 23 13.63 2.48 -10.01
CA SER A 23 13.20 2.14 -8.66
C SER A 23 14.33 1.55 -7.80
N TYR A 24 15.45 1.11 -8.37
CA TYR A 24 16.52 0.43 -7.64
C TYR A 24 16.97 1.18 -6.40
N LYS A 25 17.16 2.50 -6.50
CA LYS A 25 17.52 3.38 -5.36
C LYS A 25 16.60 3.30 -4.15
N TYR A 26 15.35 2.86 -4.33
CA TYR A 26 14.36 2.72 -3.26
C TYR A 26 14.24 1.29 -2.73
N TYR A 27 14.81 0.32 -3.44
CA TYR A 27 14.76 -1.11 -3.11
C TYR A 27 16.18 -1.66 -2.98
N GLY A 28 16.77 -2.20 -4.04
CA GLY A 28 18.12 -2.78 -4.00
C GLY A 28 19.20 -1.84 -3.47
N GLY A 29 19.13 -0.55 -3.80
CA GLY A 29 20.02 0.49 -3.26
C GLY A 29 19.90 0.73 -1.75
N LYS A 30 18.87 0.19 -1.10
CA LYS A 30 18.67 0.19 0.36
C LYS A 30 18.93 -1.18 1.01
N GLY A 31 19.41 -2.17 0.26
CA GLY A 31 19.59 -3.54 0.75
C GLY A 31 18.28 -4.35 0.86
N ILE A 32 17.22 -3.92 0.17
CA ILE A 32 15.98 -4.72 0.07
C ILE A 32 16.20 -5.82 -0.96
N GLU A 33 16.02 -7.07 -0.52
CA GLU A 33 16.27 -8.26 -1.32
C GLU A 33 15.01 -9.13 -1.44
N ILE A 34 15.12 -10.22 -2.19
CA ILE A 34 14.11 -11.27 -2.31
C ILE A 34 14.61 -12.49 -1.56
N TYR A 35 13.74 -13.12 -0.79
CA TYR A 35 14.00 -14.42 -0.17
C TYR A 35 14.63 -15.39 -1.17
N ASN A 36 15.74 -16.02 -0.79
CA ASN A 36 16.61 -16.74 -1.72
C ASN A 36 15.86 -17.82 -2.52
N GLU A 37 14.97 -18.57 -1.88
CA GLU A 37 14.17 -19.58 -2.56
C GLU A 37 13.28 -18.98 -3.66
N TRP A 38 12.66 -17.84 -3.39
CA TRP A 38 11.82 -17.13 -4.37
C TRP A 38 12.65 -16.45 -5.46
N LYS A 39 13.89 -16.06 -5.16
CA LYS A 39 14.82 -15.47 -6.13
C LYS A 39 15.17 -16.48 -7.22
N GLU A 40 15.37 -17.73 -6.84
CA GLU A 40 15.79 -18.82 -7.74
C GLU A 40 14.60 -19.62 -8.32
N SER A 41 13.49 -19.74 -7.57
CA SER A 41 12.31 -20.50 -7.98
C SER A 41 11.08 -19.62 -8.14
N PHE A 42 10.63 -19.46 -9.39
CA PHE A 42 9.36 -18.81 -9.69
C PHE A 42 8.18 -19.57 -9.07
N ASP A 43 8.19 -20.90 -9.10
CA ASP A 43 7.10 -21.72 -8.57
C ASP A 43 6.96 -21.55 -7.06
N SER A 44 8.07 -21.52 -6.32
CA SER A 44 8.07 -21.28 -4.87
C SER A 44 7.53 -19.89 -4.52
N PHE A 45 7.91 -18.88 -5.30
CA PHE A 45 7.36 -17.53 -5.16
C PHE A 45 5.84 -17.52 -5.40
N VAL A 46 5.37 -18.13 -6.49
CA VAL A 46 3.95 -18.18 -6.85
C VAL A 46 3.15 -18.93 -5.81
N LEU A 47 3.63 -20.10 -5.37
CA LEU A 47 2.96 -20.90 -4.35
C LEU A 47 2.72 -20.09 -3.08
N TYR A 48 3.74 -19.35 -2.63
CA TYR A 48 3.61 -18.48 -1.46
C TYR A 48 2.63 -17.32 -1.69
N ILE A 49 2.75 -16.54 -2.76
CA ILE A 49 1.82 -15.41 -2.96
C ILE A 49 0.37 -15.85 -3.22
N SER A 50 0.18 -17.10 -3.67
CA SER A 50 -1.12 -17.71 -3.88
C SER A 50 -1.80 -18.14 -2.58
N SER A 51 -1.01 -18.40 -1.52
CA SER A 51 -1.53 -18.73 -0.20
C SER A 51 -1.88 -17.51 0.64
N LEU A 52 -1.55 -16.30 0.18
CA LEU A 52 -1.90 -15.05 0.85
C LEU A 52 -3.37 -14.69 0.63
N ASP A 53 -3.99 -14.07 1.64
CA ASP A 53 -5.35 -13.54 1.52
C ASP A 53 -5.50 -12.58 0.35
N ASN A 54 -6.69 -12.56 -0.25
CA ASN A 54 -7.04 -11.71 -1.39
C ASN A 54 -6.24 -11.98 -2.68
N TYR A 55 -5.56 -13.13 -2.78
CA TYR A 55 -4.92 -13.57 -4.02
C TYR A 55 -5.92 -13.57 -5.19
N LYS A 56 -5.48 -13.03 -6.34
CA LYS A 56 -6.30 -12.81 -7.56
C LYS A 56 -7.55 -11.94 -7.38
N GLY A 57 -7.69 -11.25 -6.23
CA GLY A 57 -8.72 -10.23 -6.07
C GLY A 57 -8.61 -9.17 -7.17
N LYS A 58 -9.74 -8.82 -7.81
CA LYS A 58 -9.77 -7.84 -8.89
C LYS A 58 -9.24 -6.49 -8.38
N GLY A 59 -8.18 -5.98 -9.00
CA GLY A 59 -7.57 -4.70 -8.62
C GLY A 59 -6.66 -4.76 -7.39
N MET A 60 -6.26 -5.97 -6.97
CA MET A 60 -5.25 -6.17 -5.95
C MET A 60 -3.83 -6.09 -6.53
N SER A 61 -2.89 -5.61 -5.72
CA SER A 61 -1.46 -5.57 -6.00
C SER A 61 -0.68 -6.13 -4.82
N LEU A 62 0.45 -6.79 -5.09
CA LEU A 62 1.33 -7.30 -4.04
C LEU A 62 2.14 -6.14 -3.43
N ASP A 63 2.05 -5.99 -2.11
CA ASP A 63 2.70 -4.95 -1.32
C ASP A 63 3.49 -5.57 -0.16
N ARG A 64 4.49 -4.84 0.34
CA ARG A 64 5.24 -5.22 1.54
C ARG A 64 4.55 -4.65 2.77
N ILE A 65 4.39 -5.44 3.82
CA ILE A 65 3.74 -5.01 5.07
C ILE A 65 4.60 -3.94 5.75
N ASP A 66 5.90 -4.23 5.92
CA ASP A 66 6.93 -3.29 6.33
C ASP A 66 7.81 -2.93 5.12
N ASN A 67 7.79 -1.65 4.76
CA ASN A 67 8.54 -1.10 3.63
C ASN A 67 10.06 -1.12 3.84
N ASN A 68 10.53 -1.28 5.08
CA ASN A 68 11.95 -1.36 5.41
C ASN A 68 12.51 -2.80 5.30
N LYS A 69 11.63 -3.80 5.20
CA LYS A 69 12.01 -5.22 5.13
C LYS A 69 12.01 -5.77 3.70
N SER A 70 12.65 -6.92 3.51
CA SER A 70 12.79 -7.62 2.24
C SER A 70 11.48 -8.25 1.74
N TYR A 71 11.48 -8.76 0.51
CA TYR A 71 10.41 -9.64 0.03
C TYR A 71 10.61 -11.02 0.64
N GLU A 72 10.05 -11.24 1.82
CA GLU A 72 10.23 -12.43 2.64
C GLU A 72 8.89 -12.97 3.16
N PRO A 73 8.84 -14.27 3.56
CA PRO A 73 7.68 -14.83 4.22
C PRO A 73 7.24 -13.97 5.42
N GLY A 74 5.95 -13.74 5.55
CA GLY A 74 5.37 -12.88 6.58
C GLY A 74 5.44 -11.37 6.31
N ASN A 75 6.15 -10.89 5.28
CA ASN A 75 6.22 -9.46 4.95
C ASN A 75 5.49 -9.08 3.66
N LEU A 76 4.65 -9.94 3.11
CA LEU A 76 3.90 -9.68 1.87
C LEU A 76 2.39 -9.78 2.10
N ARG A 77 1.64 -8.95 1.39
CA ARG A 77 0.16 -8.98 1.37
C ARG A 77 -0.39 -8.51 0.03
N TRP A 78 -1.56 -9.00 -0.34
CA TRP A 78 -2.35 -8.40 -1.42
C TRP A 78 -3.15 -7.23 -0.86
N VAL A 79 -3.00 -6.06 -1.48
CA VAL A 79 -3.73 -4.84 -1.11
C VAL A 79 -4.49 -4.30 -2.29
N SER A 80 -5.65 -3.72 -2.02
CA SER A 80 -6.36 -2.98 -3.06
C SER A 80 -5.67 -1.63 -3.28
N LYS A 81 -5.89 -1.02 -4.45
CA LYS A 81 -5.49 0.39 -4.69
C LYS A 81 -6.01 1.34 -3.61
N SER A 82 -7.17 1.04 -3.02
CA SER A 82 -7.76 1.87 -1.97
C SER A 82 -6.93 1.78 -0.69
N ASP A 83 -6.52 0.57 -0.31
CA ASP A 83 -5.70 0.32 0.89
C ASP A 83 -4.31 0.95 0.72
N GLN A 84 -3.74 0.88 -0.49
CA GLN A 84 -2.47 1.55 -0.79
C GLN A 84 -2.58 3.09 -0.67
N CYS A 85 -3.68 3.69 -1.13
CA CYS A 85 -3.93 5.12 -0.96
C CYS A 85 -4.09 5.52 0.51
N ILE A 86 -4.73 4.66 1.32
CA ILE A 86 -4.91 4.89 2.76
C ILE A 86 -3.55 4.85 3.48
N ASN A 87 -2.68 3.90 3.10
CA ASN A 87 -1.36 3.68 3.72
C ASN A 87 -0.26 4.61 3.19
N ARG A 88 -0.58 5.53 2.27
CA ARG A 88 0.41 6.46 1.70
C ARG A 88 0.92 7.42 2.78
N LYS A 89 2.24 7.65 2.77
CA LYS A 89 2.90 8.64 3.65
C LYS A 89 2.23 10.02 3.50
N LYS A 90 2.06 10.73 4.62
CA LYS A 90 1.46 12.07 4.66
C LYS A 90 2.24 13.02 3.74
N PHE A 91 1.53 13.79 2.93
CA PHE A 91 2.16 14.84 2.12
C PHE A 91 2.68 15.97 3.01
N LYS A 92 3.76 16.64 2.58
CA LYS A 92 4.38 17.75 3.32
C LYS A 92 3.43 18.95 3.53
N ASN A 93 2.44 19.11 2.65
CA ASN A 93 1.42 20.15 2.72
C ASN A 93 0.16 19.73 3.52
N ASN A 94 0.22 18.62 4.26
CA ASN A 94 -0.90 18.21 5.10
C ASN A 94 -0.95 19.09 6.36
N THR A 95 -1.88 20.03 6.38
CA THR A 95 -2.08 20.99 7.47
C THR A 95 -2.79 20.40 8.70
N SER A 96 -3.51 19.29 8.56
CA SER A 96 -4.23 18.66 9.68
C SER A 96 -3.42 17.60 10.40
N GLY A 97 -2.27 17.18 9.84
CA GLY A 97 -1.48 16.07 10.35
C GLY A 97 -2.13 14.70 10.14
N HIS A 98 -3.31 14.59 9.54
CA HIS A 98 -4.01 13.31 9.33
C HIS A 98 -4.47 13.14 7.88
N THR A 99 -4.24 11.97 7.28
CA THR A 99 -4.57 11.71 5.87
C THR A 99 -6.09 11.76 5.66
N GLY A 100 -6.55 12.62 4.74
CA GLY A 100 -7.97 12.73 4.40
C GLY A 100 -8.80 13.59 5.37
N ILE A 101 -8.17 14.23 6.35
CA ILE A 101 -8.83 15.20 7.24
C ILE A 101 -8.37 16.60 6.84
N SER A 102 -9.29 17.55 6.75
CA SER A 102 -8.96 18.95 6.46
C SER A 102 -9.79 19.87 7.35
N TYR A 103 -9.16 20.89 7.89
CA TYR A 103 -9.86 21.91 8.68
C TYR A 103 -10.46 22.97 7.75
N ILE A 104 -11.76 23.27 7.94
CA ILE A 104 -12.47 24.29 7.19
C ILE A 104 -12.68 25.50 8.10
N ASN A 105 -11.95 26.59 7.84
CA ASN A 105 -11.99 27.81 8.65
C ASN A 105 -13.39 28.44 8.72
N ARG A 106 -14.14 28.43 7.62
CA ARG A 106 -15.49 29.03 7.52
C ARG A 106 -16.45 28.45 8.56
N ASP A 107 -16.45 27.13 8.69
CA ASP A 107 -17.41 26.39 9.51
C ASP A 107 -16.78 25.94 10.85
N LYS A 108 -15.49 26.22 11.08
CA LYS A 108 -14.67 25.78 12.22
C LYS A 108 -14.78 24.27 12.50
N VAL A 109 -14.76 23.45 11.45
CA VAL A 109 -14.88 21.98 11.55
C VAL A 109 -13.78 21.25 10.78
N PHE A 110 -13.42 20.08 11.31
CA PHE A 110 -12.61 19.06 10.65
C PHE A 110 -13.49 18.18 9.76
N VAL A 111 -13.26 18.22 8.45
CA VAL A 111 -13.98 17.38 7.50
C VAL A 111 -13.16 16.14 7.16
N ALA A 112 -13.74 14.98 7.42
CA ALA A 112 -13.17 13.70 7.01
C ALA A 112 -13.67 13.31 5.61
N ARG A 113 -12.71 13.03 4.72
CA ARG A 113 -12.94 12.49 3.38
C ARG A 113 -12.18 11.17 3.22
N VAL A 114 -12.81 10.22 2.57
CA VAL A 114 -12.22 8.91 2.30
C VAL A 114 -12.50 8.51 0.85
N GLN A 115 -11.47 8.01 0.18
CA GLN A 115 -11.63 7.27 -1.06
C GLN A 115 -11.48 5.79 -0.74
N TYR A 116 -12.56 5.02 -0.94
CA TYR A 116 -12.57 3.59 -0.69
C TYR A 116 -13.36 2.88 -1.79
N LYS A 117 -12.82 1.78 -2.32
CA LYS A 117 -13.37 1.01 -3.44
C LYS A 117 -13.74 1.87 -4.67
N GLY A 118 -12.91 2.86 -4.98
CA GLY A 118 -13.09 3.74 -6.15
C GLY A 118 -14.17 4.83 -6.00
N LYS A 119 -14.81 4.96 -4.83
CA LYS A 119 -15.76 6.03 -4.54
C LYS A 119 -15.17 7.02 -3.54
N SER A 120 -15.30 8.31 -3.83
CA SER A 120 -14.97 9.39 -2.91
C SER A 120 -16.19 9.70 -2.05
N LYS A 121 -16.07 9.58 -0.72
CA LYS A 121 -17.15 9.89 0.22
C LYS A 121 -16.69 10.92 1.24
N ARG A 122 -17.51 11.96 1.43
CA ARG A 122 -17.42 12.87 2.58
C ARG A 122 -18.17 12.21 3.73
N ILE A 123 -17.47 11.93 4.84
CA ILE A 123 -18.06 11.26 6.00
C ILE A 123 -18.88 12.25 6.83
N GLY A 124 -18.33 13.44 7.05
CA GLY A 124 -18.95 14.47 7.87
C GLY A 124 -17.98 15.58 8.25
N GLY A 125 -18.50 16.62 8.88
CA GLY A 125 -17.72 17.66 9.55
C GLY A 125 -17.85 17.50 11.06
N PHE A 126 -16.72 17.54 11.77
CA PHE A 126 -16.62 17.33 13.21
C PHE A 126 -15.94 18.53 13.87
N LYS A 127 -16.32 18.86 15.10
CA LYS A 127 -15.67 19.95 15.85
C LYS A 127 -14.28 19.55 16.37
N LYS A 128 -14.10 18.28 16.74
CA LYS A 128 -12.83 17.72 17.19
C LYS A 128 -12.19 16.89 16.10
N ILE A 129 -10.85 16.87 16.10
CA ILE A 129 -10.06 16.08 15.15
C ILE A 129 -10.17 14.58 15.41
N GLU A 130 -10.24 14.17 16.68
CA GLU A 130 -10.35 12.77 17.11
C GLU A 130 -11.60 12.10 16.56
N ASP A 131 -12.75 12.78 16.67
CA ASP A 131 -14.02 12.29 16.13
C ASP A 131 -13.95 12.07 14.62
N ALA A 132 -13.27 12.98 13.90
CA ALA A 132 -13.04 12.85 12.46
C ALA A 132 -12.14 11.65 12.11
N ILE A 133 -11.15 11.34 12.96
CA ILE A 133 -10.27 10.17 12.81
C ILE A 133 -11.06 8.88 13.04
N VAL A 134 -11.82 8.80 14.14
CA VAL A 134 -12.61 7.62 14.49
C VAL A 134 -13.65 7.34 13.41
N ALA A 135 -14.39 8.36 12.97
CA ALA A 135 -15.39 8.22 11.91
C ALA A 135 -14.77 7.74 10.58
N ARG A 136 -13.55 8.21 10.27
CA ARG A 136 -12.80 7.76 9.10
C ARG A 136 -12.36 6.32 9.21
N ASN A 137 -11.77 5.92 10.33
CA ASN A 137 -11.29 4.55 10.53
C ASN A 137 -12.45 3.55 10.53
N LYS A 138 -13.59 3.91 11.12
CA LYS A 138 -14.82 3.10 11.10
C LYS A 138 -15.38 2.86 9.69
N TYR A 139 -15.10 3.74 8.74
CA TYR A 139 -15.56 3.57 7.36
C TYR A 139 -14.61 2.70 6.51
N ILE A 140 -13.34 2.58 6.94
CA ILE A 140 -12.31 1.83 6.24
C ILE A 140 -12.32 0.35 6.65
N ASN A 141 -12.63 0.09 7.94
CA ASN A 141 -12.80 -1.24 8.52
C ASN A 141 -14.18 -1.81 8.17
#